data_AF-A0A962ULS9-F1
#
_entry.id   AF-A0A962ULS9-F1
#
_cell.length_a   1.000
_cell.length_b   1.000
_cell.length_c   1.000
_cell.angle_alpha   90.00
_cell.angle_beta   90.00
_cell.angle_gamma   90.00
#
_symmetry.space_group_name_H-M   'P 1'
#
loop_
_entity.id
_entity.type
_entity.pdbx_description
1 polymer ?
#
loop_
_entity_poly.entity_id
_entity_poly.type
_entity_poly.pdbx_seq_one_letter_code
_entity_poly.pdbx_strand_id
1 'polypeptide(L)'
;TVLSSDSSNGYSKVRTTSGAEGYVLTHQLVDQPVARDRLAAAEAEVKSLKAAPGELSSRLANLTEQHNALLKEHEDLKQSKGQVDQEFAALQRTASNAVRIANERNELRKQVASLTREIEDVKQQNRELENKTAQNWFVIGAGVVVGGIVLGLILPHLRMRRRKSSWGSL
;
A
#
# COMPACT_ATOMS: atom_id res chain seq x y z
N THR A 1 19.59 -48.61 -60.18
CA THR A 1 18.54 -48.27 -61.18
C THR A 1 18.92 -48.85 -62.53
N VAL A 2 17.95 -49.39 -63.28
CA VAL A 2 18.18 -49.94 -64.63
C VAL A 2 18.20 -48.80 -65.64
N LEU A 3 19.19 -48.80 -66.54
CA LEU A 3 19.41 -47.70 -67.51
C LEU A 3 18.98 -48.09 -68.94
N SER A 4 19.08 -49.37 -69.31
CA SER A 4 18.58 -49.89 -70.59
C SER A 4 18.41 -51.42 -70.53
N SER A 5 17.34 -51.95 -71.11
CA SER A 5 17.09 -53.40 -71.25
C SER A 5 17.22 -53.82 -72.71
N ASP A 6 18.11 -54.77 -73.01
CA ASP A 6 18.20 -55.37 -74.34
C ASP A 6 17.65 -56.81 -74.28
N SER A 7 16.45 -56.99 -74.83
CA SER A 7 15.72 -58.26 -74.80
C SER A 7 16.27 -59.31 -75.76
N SER A 8 17.24 -58.95 -76.63
CA SER A 8 17.82 -59.85 -77.63
C SER A 8 18.90 -60.79 -77.07
N ASN A 9 19.67 -60.33 -76.06
CA ASN A 9 20.79 -61.09 -75.48
C ASN A 9 20.64 -61.41 -73.98
N GLY A 10 19.54 -60.98 -73.34
CA GLY A 10 19.23 -61.35 -71.96
C GLY A 10 20.05 -60.62 -70.87
N TYR A 11 20.71 -59.51 -71.22
CA TYR A 11 21.47 -58.65 -70.29
C TYR A 11 20.83 -57.27 -70.20
N SER A 12 20.84 -56.69 -69.01
CA SER A 12 20.41 -55.31 -68.74
C SER A 12 21.55 -54.51 -68.12
N LYS A 13 21.69 -53.27 -68.56
CA LYS A 13 22.70 -52.35 -68.02
C LYS A 13 22.15 -51.73 -66.74
N VAL A 14 22.84 -51.95 -65.63
CA VAL A 14 22.43 -51.44 -64.31
C VAL A 14 23.50 -50.57 -63.68
N ARG A 15 23.03 -49.56 -62.94
CA ARG A 15 23.85 -48.73 -62.07
C ARG A 15 23.58 -49.11 -60.62
N THR A 16 24.63 -49.51 -59.93
CA THR A 16 24.62 -49.81 -58.50
C THR A 16 24.51 -48.51 -57.68
N THR A 17 24.08 -48.60 -56.43
CA THR A 17 23.95 -47.46 -55.50
C THR A 17 25.29 -46.76 -55.21
N SER A 18 26.41 -47.43 -55.47
CA SER A 18 27.78 -46.89 -55.40
C SER A 18 28.26 -46.20 -56.69
N GLY A 19 27.42 -46.11 -57.72
CA GLY A 19 27.73 -45.41 -58.98
C GLY A 19 28.43 -46.24 -60.05
N ALA A 20 28.79 -47.50 -59.77
CA ALA A 20 29.41 -48.37 -60.76
C ALA A 20 28.38 -48.91 -61.77
N GLU A 21 28.75 -48.87 -63.06
CA GLU A 21 27.93 -49.38 -64.17
C GLU A 21 28.41 -50.76 -64.62
N GLY A 22 27.49 -51.70 -64.78
CA GLY A 22 27.78 -53.06 -65.25
C GLY A 22 26.60 -53.71 -65.96
N TYR A 23 26.87 -54.80 -66.67
CA TYR A 23 25.85 -55.61 -67.35
C TYR A 23 25.49 -56.80 -66.47
N VAL A 24 24.20 -56.97 -66.17
CA VAL A 24 23.68 -58.07 -65.33
C VAL A 24 22.59 -58.81 -66.08
N LEU A 25 22.50 -60.12 -65.91
CA LEU A 25 21.49 -60.97 -66.55
C LEU A 25 20.07 -60.56 -66.12
N THR A 26 19.21 -60.31 -67.10
CA THR A 26 17.84 -59.79 -66.92
C THR A 26 16.97 -60.66 -66.00
N HIS A 27 17.25 -61.96 -65.87
CA HIS A 27 16.50 -62.85 -64.97
C HIS A 27 16.84 -62.70 -63.47
N GLN A 28 17.96 -62.04 -63.13
CA GLN A 28 18.37 -61.77 -61.73
C GLN A 28 17.97 -60.36 -61.28
N LEU A 29 17.37 -59.59 -62.18
CA LEU A 29 16.82 -58.27 -61.91
C LEU A 29 15.42 -58.42 -61.34
N VAL A 30 15.37 -58.57 -60.02
CA VAL A 30 14.12 -58.52 -59.26
C VAL A 30 13.81 -57.06 -58.94
N ASP A 31 12.61 -56.62 -59.29
CA ASP A 31 12.14 -55.24 -59.11
C ASP A 31 11.85 -54.87 -57.63
N GLN A 32 11.98 -55.86 -56.74
CA GLN A 32 11.76 -55.71 -55.31
C GLN A 32 13.03 -55.97 -54.50
N PRO A 33 13.33 -55.15 -53.47
CA PRO A 33 14.47 -55.36 -52.59
C PRO A 33 14.37 -56.73 -51.91
N VAL A 34 15.54 -57.36 -51.71
CA VAL A 34 15.65 -58.72 -51.16
C VAL A 34 14.93 -58.84 -49.83
N ALA A 35 14.33 -60.02 -49.58
CA ALA A 35 13.47 -60.26 -48.41
C ALA A 35 14.13 -59.92 -47.05
N ARG A 36 15.47 -60.03 -46.94
CA ARG A 36 16.24 -59.61 -45.76
C ARG A 36 16.15 -58.12 -45.48
N ASP A 37 16.23 -57.28 -46.51
CA ASP A 37 16.21 -55.82 -46.34
C ASP A 37 14.79 -55.35 -45.97
N ARG A 38 13.76 -56.02 -46.53
CA ARG A 38 12.36 -55.79 -46.15
C ARG A 38 12.09 -56.21 -44.71
N LEU A 39 12.67 -57.31 -44.25
CA LEU A 39 12.53 -57.77 -42.86
C LEU A 39 13.19 -56.79 -41.90
N ALA A 40 14.41 -56.33 -42.20
CA ALA A 40 15.10 -55.33 -41.39
C ALA A 40 14.35 -53.99 -41.33
N ALA A 41 13.79 -53.54 -42.47
CA ALA A 41 12.96 -52.34 -42.52
C ALA A 41 11.66 -52.50 -41.70
N ALA A 42 10.97 -53.64 -41.84
CA ALA A 42 9.75 -53.92 -41.08
C ALA A 42 10.01 -54.07 -39.57
N GLU A 43 11.11 -54.69 -39.15
CA GLU A 43 11.51 -54.76 -37.74
C GLU A 43 11.83 -53.38 -37.17
N ALA A 44 12.51 -52.52 -37.94
CA ALA A 44 12.78 -51.14 -37.54
C ALA A 44 11.49 -50.32 -37.39
N GLU A 45 10.54 -50.48 -38.30
CA GLU A 45 9.23 -49.82 -38.26
C GLU A 45 8.40 -50.28 -37.06
N VAL A 46 8.32 -51.59 -36.79
CA VAL A 46 7.64 -52.14 -35.61
C VAL A 46 8.29 -51.66 -34.32
N LYS A 47 9.62 -51.55 -34.27
CA LYS A 47 10.33 -51.02 -33.11
C LYS A 47 9.98 -49.54 -32.86
N SER A 48 9.88 -48.73 -33.92
CA SER A 48 9.47 -47.33 -33.83
C SER A 48 8.00 -47.17 -33.39
N LEU A 49 7.11 -47.99 -33.95
CA LEU A 49 5.68 -48.01 -33.62
C LEU A 49 5.43 -48.50 -32.19
N LYS A 50 6.27 -49.41 -31.67
CA LYS A 50 6.22 -49.84 -30.26
C LYS A 50 6.85 -48.82 -29.31
N ALA A 51 7.76 -47.98 -29.78
CA ALA A 51 8.38 -46.91 -28.97
C ALA A 51 7.46 -45.68 -28.82
N ALA A 52 6.66 -45.35 -29.85
CA ALA A 52 5.77 -44.19 -29.85
C ALA A 52 4.73 -44.16 -28.70
N PRO A 53 4.10 -45.28 -28.27
CA PRO A 53 3.22 -45.31 -27.10
C PRO A 53 3.94 -44.93 -25.81
N GLY A 54 5.21 -45.35 -25.66
CA GLY A 54 6.04 -45.02 -24.50
C GLY A 54 6.38 -43.53 -24.46
N GLU A 55 6.75 -42.94 -25.60
CA GLU A 55 7.01 -41.50 -25.70
C GLU A 55 5.75 -40.66 -25.45
N LEU A 56 4.61 -41.07 -26.01
CA LEU A 56 3.33 -40.38 -25.81
C LEU A 56 2.88 -40.45 -24.34
N SER A 57 3.02 -41.62 -23.71
CA SER A 57 2.75 -41.80 -22.28
C SER A 57 3.66 -40.93 -21.42
N SER A 58 4.96 -40.87 -21.73
CA SER A 58 5.92 -40.00 -21.04
C SER A 58 5.58 -38.51 -21.20
N ARG A 59 5.19 -38.07 -22.40
CA ARG A 59 4.75 -36.69 -22.65
C ARG A 59 3.46 -36.36 -21.89
N LEU A 60 2.49 -37.28 -21.84
CA LEU A 60 1.27 -37.10 -21.06
C LEU A 60 1.56 -37.01 -19.57
N ALA A 61 2.45 -37.85 -19.05
CA ALA A 61 2.87 -37.80 -17.65
C ALA A 61 3.53 -36.45 -17.32
N ASN A 62 4.47 -36.00 -18.14
CA ASN A 62 5.15 -34.71 -17.97
C ASN A 62 4.18 -33.53 -18.09
N LEU A 63 3.26 -33.55 -19.06
CA LEU A 63 2.27 -32.49 -19.22
C LEU A 63 1.28 -32.45 -18.04
N THR A 64 0.90 -33.60 -17.52
CA THR A 64 0.05 -33.70 -16.31
C THR A 64 0.78 -33.16 -15.08
N GLU A 65 2.07 -33.46 -14.93
CA GLU A 65 2.91 -32.94 -13.86
C GLU A 65 3.07 -31.42 -13.93
N GLN A 66 3.37 -30.88 -15.12
CA GLN A 66 3.43 -29.43 -15.36
C GLN A 66 2.10 -28.74 -15.09
N HIS A 67 0.98 -29.33 -15.51
CA HIS A 67 -0.34 -28.78 -15.26
C HIS A 67 -0.66 -28.73 -13.75
N ASN A 68 -0.30 -29.78 -13.01
CA ASN A 68 -0.49 -29.82 -11.55
C ASN A 68 0.43 -28.82 -10.83
N ALA A 69 1.67 -28.63 -11.31
CA ALA A 69 2.57 -27.61 -10.78
C ALA A 69 2.01 -26.20 -11.03
N LEU A 70 1.55 -25.93 -12.25
CA LEU A 70 0.98 -24.65 -12.63
C LEU A 70 -0.31 -24.33 -11.87
N LEU A 71 -1.15 -25.33 -11.62
CA LEU A 71 -2.34 -25.18 -10.77
C LEU A 71 -1.99 -24.79 -9.34
N LYS A 72 -0.93 -25.40 -8.77
CA LYS A 72 -0.44 -25.03 -7.42
C LYS A 72 0.08 -23.61 -7.40
N GLU A 73 0.96 -23.24 -8.33
CA GLU A 73 1.48 -21.87 -8.42
C GLU A 73 0.36 -20.84 -8.60
N HIS A 74 -0.65 -21.15 -9.41
CA HIS A 74 -1.78 -20.27 -9.61
C HIS A 74 -2.61 -20.08 -8.33
N GLU A 75 -2.85 -21.14 -7.56
CA GLU A 75 -3.57 -21.04 -6.28
C GLU A 75 -2.75 -20.27 -5.23
N ASP A 76 -1.44 -20.54 -5.12
CA ASP A 76 -0.52 -19.82 -4.24
C ASP A 76 -0.48 -18.33 -4.59
N LEU A 77 -0.39 -18.00 -5.88
CA LEU A 77 -0.38 -16.63 -6.36
C LEU A 77 -1.70 -15.92 -6.10
N LYS A 78 -2.82 -16.62 -6.27
CA LYS A 78 -4.16 -16.10 -5.96
C LYS A 78 -4.31 -15.82 -4.47
N GLN A 79 -3.83 -16.72 -3.61
CA GLN A 79 -3.83 -16.52 -2.17
C GLN A 79 -2.94 -15.33 -1.75
N SER A 80 -1.73 -15.24 -2.30
CA SER A 80 -0.81 -14.12 -2.04
C SER A 80 -1.41 -12.78 -2.49
N LYS A 81 -2.03 -12.74 -3.68
CA LYS A 81 -2.75 -11.55 -4.15
C LYS A 81 -3.85 -11.13 -3.19
N GLY A 82 -4.66 -12.09 -2.72
CA GLY A 82 -5.71 -11.83 -1.73
C GLY A 82 -5.18 -11.26 -0.41
N GLN A 83 -4.04 -11.77 0.08
CA GLN A 83 -3.37 -11.25 1.27
C GLN A 83 -2.86 -9.82 1.05
N VAL A 84 -2.17 -9.57 -0.06
CA VAL A 84 -1.65 -8.24 -0.41
C VAL A 84 -2.78 -7.22 -0.56
N ASP A 85 -3.89 -7.59 -1.18
CA ASP A 85 -5.06 -6.69 -1.32
C ASP A 85 -5.68 -6.36 0.06
N GLN A 86 -5.74 -7.34 0.98
CA GLN A 86 -6.19 -7.12 2.35
C GLN A 86 -5.25 -6.20 3.15
N GLU A 87 -3.94 -6.44 3.06
CA GLU A 87 -2.92 -5.60 3.70
C GLU A 87 -2.95 -4.18 3.15
N PHE A 88 -3.09 -4.02 1.83
CA PHE A 88 -3.21 -2.71 1.19
C PHE A 88 -4.47 -1.97 1.66
N ALA A 89 -5.62 -2.64 1.73
CA ALA A 89 -6.85 -2.06 2.26
C ALA A 89 -6.71 -1.66 3.73
N ALA A 90 -6.03 -2.47 4.55
CA ALA A 90 -5.75 -2.16 5.95
C ALA A 90 -4.80 -0.96 6.09
N LEU A 91 -3.75 -0.89 5.27
CA LEU A 91 -2.80 0.21 5.22
C LEU A 91 -3.49 1.51 4.78
N GLN A 92 -4.33 1.47 3.75
CA GLN A 92 -5.08 2.62 3.27
C GLN A 92 -6.03 3.17 4.35
N ARG A 93 -6.72 2.29 5.08
CA ARG A 93 -7.55 2.69 6.24
C ARG A 93 -6.71 3.30 7.35
N THR A 94 -5.57 2.70 7.67
CA THR A 94 -4.67 3.18 8.72
C THR A 94 -4.03 4.53 8.36
N ALA A 95 -3.61 4.71 7.11
CA ALA A 95 -3.06 5.95 6.61
C ALA A 95 -4.11 7.08 6.59
N SER A 96 -5.34 6.78 6.16
CA SER A 96 -6.46 7.72 6.23
C SER A 96 -6.76 8.13 7.68
N ASN A 97 -6.76 7.16 8.61
CA ASN A 97 -6.90 7.44 10.03
C ASN A 97 -5.73 8.27 10.58
N ALA A 98 -4.49 8.00 10.16
CA ALA A 98 -3.32 8.76 10.61
C ALA A 98 -3.39 10.23 10.15
N VAL A 99 -3.81 10.49 8.91
CA VAL A 99 -4.03 11.86 8.40
C VAL A 99 -5.15 12.55 9.17
N ARG A 100 -6.28 11.87 9.42
CA ARG A 100 -7.39 12.42 10.22
C ARG A 100 -6.93 12.77 11.65
N ILE A 101 -6.21 11.86 12.30
CA ILE A 101 -5.67 12.06 13.66
C ILE A 101 -4.68 13.23 13.68
N ALA A 102 -3.83 13.37 12.67
CA ALA A 102 -2.89 14.49 12.57
C ALA A 102 -3.64 15.84 12.45
N ASN A 103 -4.72 15.88 11.66
CA ASN A 103 -5.57 17.06 11.52
C ASN A 103 -6.30 17.40 12.83
N GLU A 104 -6.90 16.41 13.50
CA GLU A 104 -7.54 16.57 14.82
C GLU A 104 -6.56 17.09 15.87
N ARG A 105 -5.33 16.56 15.90
CA ARG A 105 -4.28 17.05 16.81
C ARG A 105 -3.92 18.50 16.53
N ASN A 106 -3.80 18.89 15.27
CA ASN A 106 -3.51 20.28 14.92
C ASN A 106 -4.66 21.21 15.32
N GLU A 107 -5.90 20.79 15.12
CA GLU A 107 -7.08 21.57 15.51
C GLU A 107 -7.20 21.70 17.03
N LEU A 108 -7.04 20.60 17.77
CA LEU A 108 -7.01 20.62 19.24
C LEU A 108 -5.89 21.52 19.77
N ARG A 109 -4.70 21.50 19.13
CA ARG A 109 -3.60 22.41 19.50
C ARG A 109 -3.95 23.87 19.28
N LYS A 110 -4.64 24.20 18.17
CA LYS A 110 -5.13 25.57 17.93
C LYS A 110 -6.15 25.99 18.98
N GLN A 111 -7.10 25.11 19.33
CA GLN A 111 -8.10 25.39 20.37
C GLN A 111 -7.44 25.61 21.73
N VAL A 112 -6.50 24.75 22.12
CA VAL A 112 -5.74 24.94 23.36
C VAL A 112 -5.00 26.28 23.35
N ALA A 113 -4.35 26.64 22.24
CA ALA A 113 -3.67 27.92 22.13
C ALA A 113 -4.64 29.12 22.18
N SER A 114 -5.82 29.03 21.56
CA SER A 114 -6.86 30.07 21.61
C SER A 114 -7.39 30.24 23.03
N LEU A 115 -7.83 29.15 23.66
CA LEU A 115 -8.34 29.14 25.03
C LEU A 115 -7.30 29.65 26.02
N THR A 116 -6.02 29.30 25.83
CA THR A 116 -4.94 29.83 26.67
C THR A 116 -4.80 31.35 26.53
N ARG A 117 -4.89 31.87 25.30
CA ARG A 117 -4.86 33.32 25.04
C ARG A 117 -6.08 34.02 25.64
N GLU A 118 -7.27 33.45 25.48
CA GLU A 118 -8.50 33.97 26.06
C GLU A 118 -8.43 34.01 27.59
N ILE A 119 -7.90 32.97 28.23
CA ILE A 119 -7.67 32.96 29.68
C ILE A 119 -6.71 34.07 30.09
N GLU A 120 -5.59 34.25 29.38
CA GLU A 120 -4.64 35.30 29.72
C GLU A 120 -5.23 36.69 29.51
N ASP A 121 -5.99 36.89 28.44
CA ASP A 121 -6.68 38.14 28.13
C ASP A 121 -7.74 38.48 29.21
N VAL A 122 -8.61 37.53 29.55
CA VAL A 122 -9.61 37.69 30.62
C VAL A 122 -8.93 37.95 31.96
N LYS A 123 -7.81 37.29 32.26
CA LYS A 123 -7.04 37.52 33.48
C LYS A 123 -6.38 38.90 33.50
N GLN A 124 -5.89 39.39 32.36
CA GLN A 124 -5.39 40.76 32.23
C GLN A 124 -6.50 41.78 32.43
N GLN A 125 -7.64 41.62 31.77
CA GLN A 125 -8.81 42.49 31.95
C GLN A 125 -9.27 42.53 33.40
N ASN A 126 -9.30 41.37 34.08
CA ASN A 126 -9.68 41.31 35.49
C ASN A 126 -8.67 42.06 36.38
N ARG A 127 -7.36 41.85 36.20
CA ARG A 127 -6.32 42.60 36.93
C ARG A 127 -6.41 44.11 36.67
N GLU A 128 -6.70 44.52 35.44
CA GLU A 128 -6.87 45.93 35.10
C GLU A 128 -8.11 46.53 35.77
N LEU A 129 -9.23 45.80 35.78
CA LEU A 129 -10.47 46.19 36.47
C LEU A 129 -10.27 46.28 37.99
N GLU A 130 -9.58 45.31 38.60
CA GLU A 130 -9.23 45.32 40.02
C GLU A 130 -8.34 46.52 40.36
N ASN A 131 -7.29 46.78 39.56
CA ASN A 131 -6.39 47.92 39.77
C ASN A 131 -7.13 49.27 39.66
N LYS A 132 -7.98 49.45 38.65
CA LYS A 132 -8.80 50.67 38.50
C LYS A 132 -9.77 50.85 39.66
N THR A 133 -10.37 49.75 40.12
CA THR A 133 -11.30 49.78 41.26
C THR A 133 -10.57 50.15 42.54
N ALA A 134 -9.43 49.52 42.84
CA ALA A 134 -8.61 49.82 44.00
C ALA A 134 -8.12 51.29 44.02
N GLN A 135 -7.72 51.81 42.86
CA GLN A 135 -7.29 53.21 42.73
C GLN A 135 -8.44 54.20 42.99
N ASN A 136 -9.65 53.92 42.49
CA ASN A 136 -10.82 54.77 42.75
C ASN A 136 -11.21 54.79 44.25
N TRP A 137 -11.23 53.62 44.90
CA TRP A 137 -11.47 53.54 46.35
C TRP A 137 -10.40 54.27 47.16
N PHE A 138 -9.14 54.24 46.72
CA PHE A 138 -8.07 55.01 47.36
C PHE A 138 -8.29 56.52 47.25
N VAL A 139 -8.67 57.03 46.07
CA VAL A 139 -8.97 58.47 45.89
C VAL A 139 -10.16 58.90 46.75
N ILE A 140 -11.22 58.10 46.79
CA ILE A 140 -12.38 58.35 47.65
C ILE A 140 -11.97 58.35 49.13
N GLY A 141 -11.21 57.35 49.57
CA GLY A 141 -10.70 57.26 50.94
C GLY A 141 -9.81 58.44 51.33
N ALA A 142 -8.89 58.84 50.45
CA ALA A 142 -8.04 60.02 50.65
C ALA A 142 -8.88 61.31 50.76
N GLY A 143 -9.89 61.48 49.92
CA GLY A 143 -10.82 62.60 49.98
C GLY A 143 -11.60 62.65 51.30
N VAL A 144 -12.10 61.51 51.78
CA VAL A 144 -12.80 61.41 53.07
C VAL A 144 -11.89 61.76 54.25
N VAL A 145 -10.63 61.29 54.24
CA VAL A 145 -9.66 61.63 55.31
C VAL A 145 -9.37 63.13 55.33
N VAL A 146 -9.10 63.74 54.18
CA VAL A 146 -8.85 65.19 54.09
C VAL A 146 -10.09 65.97 54.54
N GLY A 147 -11.28 65.60 54.06
CA GLY A 147 -12.54 66.22 54.47
C GLY A 147 -12.80 66.09 55.98
N GLY A 148 -12.51 64.93 56.56
CA GLY A 148 -12.62 64.68 58.00
C GLY A 148 -11.67 65.54 58.84
N ILE A 149 -10.43 65.74 58.38
CA ILE A 149 -9.45 66.62 59.04
C ILE A 149 -9.93 68.08 58.99
N VAL A 150 -10.37 68.54 57.81
CA VAL A 150 -10.86 69.91 57.62
C VAL A 150 -12.10 70.17 58.49
N LEU A 151 -13.08 69.27 58.47
CA LEU A 151 -14.27 69.37 59.33
C LEU A 151 -13.91 69.26 60.81
N GLY A 152 -12.98 68.37 61.19
CA GLY A 152 -12.50 68.21 62.56
C GLY A 152 -11.79 69.44 63.13
N LEU A 153 -11.15 70.25 62.28
CA LEU A 153 -10.55 71.54 62.65
C LEU A 153 -11.56 72.69 62.64
N ILE A 154 -12.53 72.69 61.73
CA ILE A 154 -13.52 73.76 61.59
C ILE A 154 -14.64 73.67 62.64
N LEU A 155 -15.17 72.46 62.91
CA LEU A 155 -16.22 72.23 63.91
C LEU A 155 -15.90 72.80 65.30
N PRO A 156 -14.69 72.64 65.88
CA PRO A 156 -14.39 73.20 67.20
C PRO A 156 -14.32 74.74 67.20
N HIS A 157 -14.10 75.36 66.04
CA HIS A 157 -14.07 76.81 65.90
C HIS A 157 -15.48 77.43 65.75
N LEU A 158 -16.44 76.64 65.29
CA LEU A 158 -17.88 76.94 65.29
C LEU A 158 -18.57 76.53 66.59
N ARG A 159 -17.82 76.44 67.69
CA ARG A 159 -18.41 76.33 69.04
C ARG A 159 -19.28 77.56 69.29
N MET A 160 -20.57 77.38 68.99
CA MET A 160 -21.66 78.26 69.37
C MET A 160 -21.48 78.60 70.85
N ARG A 161 -21.15 79.86 71.10
CA ARG A 161 -20.99 80.46 72.42
C ARG A 161 -22.29 80.24 73.19
N ARG A 162 -22.35 79.20 74.02
CA ARG A 162 -23.39 79.07 75.04
C ARG A 162 -23.27 80.30 75.93
N ARG A 163 -24.22 81.22 75.82
CA ARG A 163 -24.42 82.24 76.84
C ARG A 163 -24.91 81.51 78.09
N LYS A 164 -24.00 81.34 79.06
CA LYS A 164 -24.40 81.30 80.47
C LYS A 164 -24.66 82.74 80.88
N SER A 165 -25.92 83.08 81.10
CA SER A 165 -26.36 84.13 82.02
C SER A 165 -27.20 83.39 83.05
N SER A 166 -26.64 83.03 84.21
CA SER A 166 -26.59 83.87 85.42
C SER A 166 -27.99 84.16 85.94
N TRP A 167 -28.33 83.46 87.03
CA TRP A 167 -29.06 83.89 88.23
C TRP A 167 -30.17 84.95 88.14
N GLY A 168 -31.32 84.64 88.75
CA GLY A 168 -32.37 85.59 89.15
C GLY A 168 -33.74 84.89 89.17
N SER A 169 -34.12 84.23 90.27
CA SER A 169 -34.98 84.77 91.35
C SER A 169 -36.48 84.83 90.99
N LEU A 170 -37.25 83.88 91.50
CA LEU A 170 -38.40 84.01 92.43
C LEU A 170 -39.28 82.76 92.37
#